data_AF-A0A920HHE4-F1
#
_entry.id   AF-A0A920HHE4-F1
#
_cell.length_a   1.000
_cell.length_b   1.000
_cell.length_c   1.000
_cell.angle_alpha   90.00
_cell.angle_beta   90.00
_cell.angle_gamma   90.00
#
_symmetry.space_group_name_H-M   'P 1'
#
loop_
_entity.id
_entity.type
_entity.pdbx_description
1 polymer ?
#
loop_
_entity_poly.entity_id
_entity_poly.type
_entity_poly.pdbx_seq_one_letter_code
_entity_poly.pdbx_strand_id
1 'polypeptide(L)' 'MHESIADEFNTKFAKAVDNLKFGMPWDKDAFLTPLPEPNKPSYIKDLIDDAISKGANVLMIKVVRY' A
#
# COMPACT_ATOMS: atom_id res chain seq x y z
N MET A 1 9.70 -14.44 0.73
CA MET A 1 11.01 -13.76 0.83
C MET A 1 11.92 -14.63 1.67
N HIS A 2 13.18 -14.78 1.29
CA HIS A 2 14.15 -15.43 2.17
C HIS A 2 14.53 -14.45 3.29
N GLU A 3 14.62 -14.92 4.54
CA GLU A 3 14.81 -14.05 5.71
C GLU A 3 16.04 -13.15 5.57
N SER A 4 17.11 -13.68 4.96
CA SER A 4 18.37 -12.96 4.76
C SER A 4 18.29 -11.71 3.88
N ILE A 5 17.20 -11.51 3.12
CA ILE A 5 17.02 -10.34 2.24
C ILE A 5 15.73 -9.57 2.54
N ALA A 6 14.93 -10.01 3.51
CA ALA A 6 13.60 -9.47 3.76
C ALA A 6 13.64 -7.99 4.13
N ASP A 7 14.55 -7.60 5.02
CA ASP A 7 14.65 -6.21 5.49
C ASP A 7 15.12 -5.24 4.39
N GLU A 8 16.14 -5.64 3.63
CA GLU A 8 16.65 -4.83 2.52
C GLU A 8 15.60 -4.68 1.42
N PHE A 9 14.93 -5.78 1.08
CA PHE A 9 13.86 -5.75 0.10
C PHE A 9 12.71 -4.86 0.55
N ASN A 10 12.21 -5.07 1.77
CA ASN A 10 11.09 -4.31 2.33
C ASN A 10 11.38 -2.81 2.36
N THR A 11 12.62 -2.43 2.72
CA THR A 11 13.06 -1.03 2.73
C THR A 11 13.03 -0.43 1.31
N LYS A 12 13.61 -1.12 0.32
CA LYS A 12 13.63 -0.63 -1.07
C LYS A 12 12.23 -0.61 -1.68
N PHE A 13 11.43 -1.62 -1.38
CA PHE A 13 10.06 -1.75 -1.87
C PHE A 13 9.17 -0.63 -1.32
N ALA A 14 9.17 -0.40 -0.01
CA ALA A 14 8.41 0.69 0.60
C ALA A 14 8.79 2.04 -0.02
N LYS A 15 10.09 2.30 -0.18
CA LYS A 15 10.58 3.53 -0.82
C LYS A 15 10.14 3.67 -2.28
N ALA A 16 10.12 2.58 -3.05
CA ALA A 16 9.64 2.61 -4.43
C ALA A 16 8.13 2.90 -4.50
N VAL A 17 7.34 2.25 -3.64
CA VAL A 17 5.89 2.44 -3.54
C VAL A 17 5.53 3.88 -3.12
N ASP A 18 6.24 4.44 -2.15
CA ASP A 18 6.01 5.83 -1.70
C ASP A 18 6.30 6.88 -2.78
N ASN A 19 7.13 6.55 -3.77
CA ASN A 19 7.46 7.40 -4.90
C ASN A 19 6.50 7.26 -6.09
N LEU A 20 5.54 6.33 -6.05
CA LEU A 20 4.54 6.19 -7.11
C LEU A 20 3.70 7.45 -7.20
N LYS A 21 3.39 7.87 -8.43
CA LYS A 21 2.55 9.03 -8.70
C LYS A 21 1.09 8.65 -8.53
N PHE A 22 0.44 9.29 -7.57
CA PHE A 22 -1.00 9.20 -7.37
C PHE A 22 -1.68 10.26 -8.26
N GLY A 23 -2.79 9.89 -8.86
CA GLY A 23 -3.58 10.78 -9.71
C GLY A 23 -4.90 10.17 -10.10
N MET A 24 -5.72 10.92 -10.83
CA MET A 24 -6.92 10.39 -11.44
C MET A 24 -6.58 9.56 -12.68
N PRO A 25 -7.48 8.67 -13.13
CA PRO A 25 -7.24 7.84 -14.33
C PRO A 25 -6.91 8.61 -15.61
N TRP A 26 -7.28 9.90 -15.67
CA TRP A 26 -7.00 10.80 -16.79
C TRP A 26 -5.74 11.66 -16.61
N ASP A 27 -5.07 11.59 -15.46
CA ASP A 27 -3.84 12.34 -15.21
C ASP A 27 -2.65 11.65 -15.89
N LYS A 28 -1.82 12.43 -16.58
CA LYS A 28 -0.60 11.93 -17.22
C LYS A 28 0.32 11.32 -16.16
N ASP A 29 0.83 10.12 -16.42
CA ASP A 29 1.74 9.35 -15.54
C ASP A 29 1.14 8.90 -14.19
N ALA A 30 -0.18 8.97 -14.00
CA ALA A 30 -0.81 8.40 -12.81
C ALA A 30 -0.58 6.88 -12.76
N PHE A 31 0.00 6.42 -11.65
CA PHE A 31 0.26 5.00 -11.39
C PHE A 31 -0.76 4.42 -10.41
N LEU A 32 -1.10 5.17 -9.36
CA LEU A 32 -2.15 4.80 -8.42
C LEU A 32 -3.35 5.74 -8.55
N THR A 33 -4.53 5.15 -8.72
CA THR A 33 -5.79 5.86 -8.88
C THR A 33 -6.78 5.47 -7.77
N PRO A 34 -7.77 6.33 -7.47
CA PRO A 34 -8.84 5.96 -6.54
C PRO A 34 -9.62 4.74 -7.01
N LEU A 35 -10.06 3.91 -6.07
CA LEU A 35 -10.92 2.77 -6.36
C LEU A 35 -12.33 3.25 -6.75
N PRO A 36 -12.93 2.71 -7.84
CA PRO A 36 -14.28 3.08 -8.24
C PRO A 36 -15.38 2.46 -7.35
N GLU A 37 -15.04 1.45 -6.57
CA GLU A 37 -15.96 0.71 -5.70
C GLU A 37 -15.98 1.34 -4.29
N PRO A 38 -17.06 2.04 -3.87
CA PRO A 38 -17.08 2.82 -2.64
C PRO A 38 -16.89 1.98 -1.36
N ASN A 39 -17.26 0.70 -1.38
CA ASN A 39 -17.17 -0.18 -0.22
C ASN A 39 -15.79 -0.87 -0.09
N LYS A 40 -14.98 -0.86 -1.15
CA LYS A 40 -13.72 -1.60 -1.21
C LYS A 40 -12.62 -1.01 -0.31
N PRO A 41 -12.47 0.32 -0.18
CA PRO A 41 -11.54 0.91 0.79
C PRO A 41 -11.81 0.44 2.23
N SER A 42 -13.08 0.38 2.65
CA SER A 42 -13.44 -0.10 3.99
C SER A 42 -13.04 -1.56 4.18
N TYR A 43 -13.34 -2.42 3.21
CA TYR A 43 -12.97 -3.84 3.28
C TYR A 43 -11.44 -4.03 3.35
N ILE A 44 -10.66 -3.29 2.56
CA ILE A 44 -9.20 -3.35 2.59
C ILE A 44 -8.67 -2.87 3.95
N LYS A 45 -9.27 -1.81 4.52
CA LYS A 45 -8.92 -1.34 5.86
C LYS A 45 -9.17 -2.42 6.91
N ASP A 46 -10.30 -3.11 6.86
CA ASP A 46 -10.62 -4.20 7.80
C ASP A 46 -9.60 -5.33 7.71
N LEU A 47 -9.12 -5.68 6.51
CA LEU A 47 -8.05 -6.66 6.31
C LEU A 47 -6.71 -6.20 6.90
N ILE A 48 -6.38 -4.91 6.76
CA ILE A 48 -5.16 -4.32 7.35
C ILE A 48 -5.26 -4.35 8.88
N ASP A 49 -6.39 -3.93 9.43
CA ASP A 49 -6.63 -3.89 10.88
C ASP A 49 -6.56 -5.30 11.48
N ASP A 50 -7.14 -6.31 10.80
CA ASP A 50 -7.03 -7.72 11.20
C ASP A 50 -5.57 -8.21 11.20
N ALA A 51 -4.80 -7.91 10.16
CA ALA A 51 -3.38 -8.29 10.09
C ALA A 51 -2.57 -7.63 11.22
N ILE A 52 -2.81 -6.36 11.52
CA ILE A 52 -2.15 -5.65 12.63
C ILE A 52 -2.53 -6.29 13.96
N SER A 53 -3.81 -6.64 14.17
CA SER A 53 -4.27 -7.32 15.39
C SER A 53 -3.57 -8.66 15.63
N LYS A 54 -3.08 -9.29 14.55
CA LYS A 54 -2.33 -10.54 14.55
C LYS A 54 -0.81 -10.35 14.60
N GLY A 55 -0.33 -9.12 14.81
CA GLY A 55 1.09 -8.80 14.99
C GLY A 55 1.84 -8.38 13.73
N ALA A 56 1.14 -8.17 12.60
CA ALA A 56 1.77 -7.60 11.41
C ALA A 56 2.07 -6.11 11.59
N ASN A 57 3.09 -5.62 10.89
CA ASN A 57 3.44 -4.19 10.87
C ASN A 57 3.17 -3.59 9.49
N VAL A 58 2.62 -2.38 9.47
CA VAL A 58 2.42 -1.62 8.24
C VAL A 58 3.75 -0.99 7.82
N LEU A 59 4.26 -1.40 6.65
CA LEU A 59 5.53 -0.92 6.11
C LEU A 59 5.39 0.31 5.20
N MET A 60 4.17 0.62 4.72
CA MET A 60 3.89 1.71 3.77
C MET A 60 2.65 2.50 4.19
N ILE A 61 2.74 3.83 4.21
CA ILE A 61 1.65 4.69 4.72
C ILE A 61 0.78 5.25 3.58
N LYS A 62 1.35 5.48 2.38
CA LYS A 62 0.64 6.13 1.27
C LYS A 62 -0.52 5.32 0.69
N VAL A 63 -0.43 3.99 0.72
CA VAL A 63 -1.48 3.09 0.21
C VAL A 63 -2.69 3.01 1.14
N VAL A 64 -2.53 3.31 2.43
CA VAL A 64 -3.59 3.12 3.45
C VAL A 64 -4.49 4.35 3.60
N ARG A 65 -4.13 5.48 2.99
CA ARG A 65 -4.83 6.77 3.17
C ARG A 65 -5.82 7.13 2.07
N TYR A 66 -6.08 6.24 1.12
CA TYR A 66 -7.00 6.44 0.00
C TYR A 66 -7.92 5.25 -0.22
#